data_AF-A0A7Y3DG41-F1
#
_entry.id   AF-A0A7Y3DG41-F1
#
_cell.length_a   1.000
_cell.length_b   1.000
_cell.length_c   1.000
_cell.angle_alpha   90.00
_cell.angle_beta   90.00
_cell.angle_gamma   90.00
#
_symmetry.space_group_name_H-M   'P 1'
#
loop_
_entity.id
_entity.type
_entity.pdbx_description
1 polymer ?
#
loop_
_entity_poly.entity_id
_entity_poly.type
_entity_poly.pdbx_seq_one_letter_code
_entity_poly.pdbx_strand_id
1 'polypeptide(L)'
;MDSAFRWLKASYIVGAVADGLVGVLMLLPGRMGEPGFRYAMGLGASLMFGWTVLLLWGYRKPMERRGILLITVFPVISGLVATGLWAAITGFLPVWRIIPTSIVGLALIALMGFSYWKAERARQAECPPTLR
;
A
#
# COMPACT_ATOMS: atom_id res chain seq x y z
N MET A 1 -4.76 11.41 -21.13
CA MET A 1 -5.51 10.62 -20.14
C MET A 1 -5.05 9.16 -20.06
N ASP A 2 -4.87 8.46 -21.19
CA ASP A 2 -4.64 7.01 -21.22
C ASP A 2 -3.48 6.53 -20.36
N SER A 3 -2.36 7.25 -20.38
CA SER A 3 -1.20 6.87 -19.58
C SER A 3 -1.47 7.02 -18.08
N ALA A 4 -2.08 8.12 -17.61
CA ALA A 4 -2.41 8.33 -16.20
C ALA A 4 -3.40 7.26 -15.69
N PHE A 5 -4.42 6.96 -16.50
CA PHE A 5 -5.39 5.93 -16.18
C PHE A 5 -4.75 4.53 -16.09
N ARG A 6 -3.82 4.20 -16.99
CA ARG A 6 -3.04 2.95 -16.92
C ARG A 6 -2.18 2.86 -15.66
N TRP A 7 -1.52 3.95 -15.26
CA TRP A 7 -0.68 3.99 -14.05
C TRP A 7 -1.49 3.80 -12.76
N LEU A 8 -2.67 4.42 -12.66
CA LEU A 8 -3.59 4.19 -11.55
C LEU A 8 -4.04 2.74 -11.49
N LYS A 9 -4.52 2.19 -12.61
CA LYS A 9 -4.97 0.79 -12.70
C LYS A 9 -3.86 -0.19 -12.29
N ALA A 10 -2.64 0.03 -12.79
CA ALA A 10 -1.48 -0.77 -12.40
C ALA A 10 -1.22 -0.68 -10.89
N SER A 11 -1.25 0.53 -10.32
CA SER A 11 -1.04 0.74 -8.88
C SER A 11 -2.07 0.03 -8.01
N TYR A 12 -3.35 0.04 -8.40
CA TYR A 12 -4.40 -0.68 -7.68
C TYR A 12 -4.19 -2.19 -7.72
N ILE A 13 -3.83 -2.76 -8.88
CA ILE A 13 -3.61 -4.20 -9.01
C ILE A 13 -2.33 -4.63 -8.28
N VAL A 14 -1.23 -3.89 -8.45
CA VAL A 14 0.03 -4.19 -7.75
C VAL A 14 -0.16 -4.13 -6.24
N GLY A 15 -0.85 -3.11 -5.73
CA GLY A 15 -1.17 -3.02 -4.31
C GLY A 15 -2.07 -4.16 -3.83
N ALA A 16 -3.15 -4.47 -4.57
CA ALA A 16 -4.06 -5.55 -4.19
C ALA A 16 -3.36 -6.92 -4.16
N VAL A 17 -2.47 -7.18 -5.12
CA VAL A 17 -1.67 -8.41 -5.14
C VAL A 17 -0.68 -8.43 -3.99
N ALA A 18 -0.01 -7.32 -3.69
CA ALA A 18 0.91 -7.22 -2.57
C ALA A 18 0.21 -7.50 -1.23
N ASP A 19 -0.92 -6.85 -0.97
CA ASP A 19 -1.69 -7.03 0.26
C ASP A 19 -2.24 -8.45 0.36
N GLY A 20 -2.84 -8.97 -0.72
CA GLY A 20 -3.39 -10.32 -0.74
C GLY A 20 -2.32 -11.37 -0.48
N LEU A 21 -1.13 -11.21 -1.07
CA LEU A 21 0.01 -12.07 -0.81
C LEU A 21 0.45 -11.99 0.65
N VAL A 22 0.66 -10.79 1.19
CA VAL A 22 1.06 -10.60 2.60
C VAL A 22 0.02 -11.20 3.55
N GLY A 23 -1.28 -11.00 3.29
CA GLY A 23 -2.36 -11.59 4.05
C GLY A 23 -2.32 -13.11 4.07
N VAL A 24 -2.09 -13.76 2.93
CA VAL A 24 -1.88 -15.21 2.85
C VAL A 24 -0.64 -15.64 3.63
N LEU A 25 0.48 -14.93 3.46
CA LEU A 25 1.73 -15.26 4.15
C LEU A 25 1.60 -15.14 5.67
N MET A 26 0.80 -14.19 6.16
CA MET A 26 0.52 -14.01 7.59
C MET A 26 -0.29 -15.17 8.19
N LEU A 27 -1.10 -15.85 7.38
CA LEU A 27 -1.90 -17.01 7.81
C LEU A 27 -1.16 -18.35 7.72
N LEU A 28 0.05 -18.38 7.14
CA LEU A 28 0.84 -19.60 7.10
C LEU A 28 1.33 -19.96 8.52
N PRO A 29 1.05 -21.18 9.03
CA PRO A 29 1.44 -21.57 10.39
C PRO A 29 2.94 -21.42 10.67
N GLY A 30 3.78 -21.71 9.67
CA GLY A 30 5.24 -21.57 9.76
C GLY A 30 5.74 -20.11 9.80
N ARG A 31 4.86 -19.12 9.59
CA ARG A 31 5.19 -17.69 9.60
C ARG A 31 4.46 -16.89 10.68
N MET A 32 3.44 -17.47 11.32
CA MET A 32 2.72 -16.83 12.43
C MET A 32 3.60 -16.59 13.68
N GLY A 33 4.73 -17.29 13.79
CA GLY A 33 5.64 -17.17 14.93
C GLY A 33 5.13 -17.89 16.18
N GLU A 34 5.55 -17.40 17.35
CA GLU A 34 5.16 -17.96 18.64
C GLU A 34 3.65 -17.81 18.89
N PRO A 35 3.04 -18.68 19.73
CA PRO A 35 1.60 -18.66 19.98
C PRO A 35 1.03 -17.28 20.36
N GLY A 36 1.79 -16.47 21.09
CA GLY A 36 1.39 -15.11 21.49
C GLY A 36 1.20 -14.13 20.32
N PHE A 37 1.85 -14.36 19.17
CA PHE A 37 1.74 -13.50 17.99
C PHE A 37 0.62 -13.91 17.03
N ARG A 38 0.06 -15.12 17.16
CA ARG A 38 -0.97 -15.64 16.25
C ARG A 38 -2.20 -14.74 16.15
N TYR A 39 -2.63 -14.17 17.28
CA TYR A 39 -3.77 -13.25 17.29
C TYR A 39 -3.47 -11.97 16.49
N ALA A 40 -2.32 -11.33 16.76
CA ALA A 40 -1.90 -10.12 16.04
C ALA A 40 -1.69 -10.39 14.53
N MET A 41 -1.14 -11.56 14.19
CA MET A 41 -0.98 -12.01 12.80
C MET A 41 -2.32 -12.22 12.10
N GLY A 42 -3.31 -12.79 12.79
CA GLY A 42 -4.67 -12.94 12.26
C GLY A 42 -5.38 -11.60 12.03
N LEU A 43 -5.21 -10.64 12.95
CA LEU A 43 -5.70 -9.27 12.77
C LEU A 43 -5.03 -8.59 11.57
N GLY A 44 -3.70 -8.70 11.47
CA GLY A 44 -2.92 -8.19 10.35
C GLY A 44 -3.40 -8.78 9.02
N ALA A 45 -3.58 -10.09 8.94
CA ALA A 45 -4.07 -10.77 7.75
C ALA A 45 -5.47 -10.27 7.34
N SER A 46 -6.38 -10.14 8.31
CA SER A 46 -7.73 -9.62 8.07
C SER A 46 -7.72 -8.21 7.51
N LEU A 47 -6.82 -7.36 8.03
CA LEU A 47 -6.62 -6.00 7.52
C LEU A 47 -6.08 -6.03 6.08
N MET A 48 -5.10 -6.89 5.78
CA MET A 48 -4.53 -7.04 4.43
C MET A 48 -5.57 -7.51 3.41
N PHE A 49 -6.43 -8.46 3.76
CA PHE A 49 -7.53 -8.87 2.89
C PHE A 49 -8.58 -7.76 2.71
N GLY A 50 -8.91 -7.05 3.78
CA GLY A 50 -9.79 -5.87 3.70
C GLY A 50 -9.22 -4.81 2.75
N TRP A 51 -7.91 -4.54 2.83
CA TRP A 51 -7.23 -3.59 1.96
C TRP A 51 -7.16 -4.06 0.50
N THR A 52 -6.94 -5.36 0.29
CA THR A 52 -7.00 -6.00 -1.03
C THR A 52 -8.36 -5.73 -1.71
N VAL A 53 -9.46 -5.98 -0.99
CA VAL A 53 -10.81 -5.72 -1.50
C VAL A 53 -11.03 -4.24 -1.76
N LEU A 54 -10.54 -3.35 -0.89
CA LEU A 54 -10.63 -1.90 -1.06
C LEU A 54 -9.89 -1.43 -2.32
N LEU A 55 -8.70 -1.97 -2.61
CA LEU A 55 -7.93 -1.64 -3.81
C LEU A 55 -8.58 -2.18 -5.08
N LEU A 56 -9.12 -3.41 -5.05
CA LEU A 56 -9.91 -3.95 -6.17
C LEU A 56 -11.20 -3.14 -6.40
N TRP A 57 -11.80 -2.58 -5.34
CA TRP A 57 -12.92 -1.66 -5.46
C TRP A 57 -12.47 -0.32 -6.06
N GLY A 58 -11.32 0.21 -5.66
CA GLY A 58 -10.69 1.39 -6.27
C GLY A 58 -10.43 1.21 -7.77
N TYR A 59 -10.01 0.01 -8.18
CA TYR A 59 -9.73 -0.34 -9.58
C TYR A 59 -10.94 -0.16 -10.52
N ARG A 60 -12.17 -0.34 -10.05
CA ARG A 60 -13.38 -0.14 -10.89
C ARG A 60 -13.57 1.31 -11.32
N LYS A 61 -13.16 2.27 -10.49
CA LYS A 61 -13.30 3.70 -10.73
C LYS A 61 -12.05 4.46 -10.26
N PRO A 62 -10.90 4.28 -10.94
CA PRO A 62 -9.59 4.66 -10.41
C PRO A 62 -9.40 6.18 -10.30
N MET A 63 -10.02 6.97 -11.19
CA MET A 63 -9.96 8.44 -11.12
C MET A 63 -10.83 9.00 -10.00
N GLU A 64 -12.07 8.53 -9.87
CA GLU A 64 -12.98 8.98 -8.79
C GLU A 64 -12.44 8.60 -7.40
N ARG A 65 -11.74 7.45 -7.30
CA ARG A 65 -11.32 6.83 -6.02
C ARG A 65 -9.82 6.91 -5.74
N ARG A 66 -9.08 7.74 -6.47
CA ARG A 66 -7.63 7.95 -6.30
C ARG A 66 -7.20 8.30 -4.87
N GLY A 67 -8.11 8.83 -4.04
CA GLY A 67 -7.86 9.07 -2.62
C GLY A 67 -7.46 7.81 -1.84
N ILE A 68 -7.89 6.62 -2.29
CA ILE A 68 -7.46 5.34 -1.71
C ILE A 68 -5.94 5.16 -1.81
N LEU A 69 -5.32 5.58 -2.91
CA LEU A 69 -3.86 5.52 -3.07
C LEU A 69 -3.16 6.45 -2.09
N LEU A 70 -3.73 7.62 -1.83
CA LEU A 70 -3.19 8.56 -0.85
C LEU A 70 -3.21 7.93 0.55
N ILE A 71 -4.33 7.36 0.98
CA ILE A 71 -4.48 6.68 2.28
C ILE A 71 -3.53 5.48 2.37
N THR A 72 -3.32 4.77 1.26
CA THR A 72 -2.40 3.62 1.21
C THR A 72 -0.94 4.08 1.36
N VAL A 73 -0.54 5.17 0.71
CA VAL A 73 0.80 5.77 0.88
C VAL A 73 0.98 6.31 2.29
N PHE A 74 0.04 7.13 2.74
CA PHE A 74 -0.01 7.73 4.07
C PHE A 74 -1.46 7.70 4.58
N PRO A 75 -1.75 6.98 5.69
CA PRO A 75 -0.80 6.57 6.71
C PRO A 75 -0.23 5.13 6.58
N VAL A 76 -0.77 4.27 5.71
CA VAL A 76 -0.54 2.82 5.83
C VAL A 76 0.92 2.41 5.56
N ILE A 77 1.42 2.58 4.33
CA ILE A 77 2.78 2.13 4.00
C ILE A 77 3.82 2.95 4.76
N SER A 78 3.63 4.27 4.89
CA SER A 78 4.51 5.11 5.71
C SER A 78 4.59 4.65 7.16
N GLY A 79 3.46 4.25 7.75
CA GLY A 79 3.39 3.73 9.11
C GLY A 79 4.14 2.42 9.24
N LEU A 80 3.95 1.48 8.31
CA LEU A 80 4.67 0.20 8.29
C LEU A 80 6.19 0.38 8.18
N VAL A 81 6.65 1.28 7.30
CA VAL A 81 8.08 1.59 7.16
C VAL A 81 8.62 2.23 8.45
N ALA A 82 7.88 3.18 9.05
CA ALA A 82 8.26 3.81 10.31
C ALA A 82 8.36 2.81 11.47
N THR A 83 7.40 1.88 11.58
CA THR A 83 7.44 0.81 12.59
C THR A 83 8.63 -0.12 12.37
N GLY A 84 8.93 -0.48 11.12
CA GLY A 84 10.10 -1.29 10.79
C GLY A 84 11.42 -0.60 11.18
N LEU A 85 11.56 0.69 10.87
CA LEU A 85 12.72 1.49 11.25
C LEU A 85 12.85 1.61 12.78
N TRP A 86 11.74 1.86 13.48
CA TRP A 86 11.74 1.92 14.94
C TRP A 86 12.20 0.59 15.57
N ALA A 87 11.71 -0.55 15.05
CA ALA A 87 12.11 -1.86 15.53
C ALA A 87 13.58 -2.17 15.27
N ALA A 88 14.15 -1.65 14.18
CA ALA A 88 15.57 -1.76 13.89
C ALA A 88 16.43 -0.87 14.79
N ILE A 89 16.02 0.38 15.03
CA ILE A 89 16.75 1.34 15.89
C ILE A 89 16.77 0.87 17.36
N THR A 90 15.68 0.29 17.84
CA THR A 90 15.57 -0.24 19.21
C THR A 90 16.24 -1.61 19.38
N GLY A 91 16.77 -2.21 18.31
CA GLY A 91 17.40 -3.53 18.34
C GLY A 91 16.41 -4.70 18.50
N PHE A 92 15.10 -4.45 18.42
CA PHE A 92 14.07 -5.48 18.54
C PHE A 92 14.10 -6.47 17.37
N LEU A 93 14.44 -5.98 16.17
CA LEU A 93 14.62 -6.80 14.97
C LEU A 93 15.96 -6.46 14.28
N PRO A 94 16.69 -7.48 13.79
CA PRO A 94 17.90 -7.22 13.04
C PRO A 94 17.57 -6.53 11.70
N VAL A 95 18.38 -5.54 11.32
CA VAL A 95 18.15 -4.67 10.15
C VAL A 95 17.90 -5.47 8.87
N TRP A 96 18.63 -6.58 8.67
CA TRP A 96 18.48 -7.41 7.48
C TRP A 96 17.06 -7.97 7.28
N ARG A 97 16.28 -8.16 8.36
CA ARG A 97 14.89 -8.62 8.28
C ARG A 97 13.92 -7.55 7.80
N ILE A 98 14.23 -6.27 8.03
CA ILE A 98 13.36 -5.16 7.61
C ILE A 98 13.65 -4.71 6.18
N ILE A 99 14.84 -5.00 5.64
CA ILE A 99 15.26 -4.56 4.30
C ILE A 99 14.24 -4.95 3.21
N PRO A 100 13.79 -6.21 3.10
CA PRO A 100 12.88 -6.61 2.03
C PRO A 100 11.54 -5.86 2.09
N THR A 101 10.96 -5.77 3.29
CA THR A 101 9.68 -5.08 3.51
C THR A 101 9.80 -3.58 3.27
N SER A 102 10.91 -2.96 3.69
CA SER A 102 11.16 -1.54 3.47
C SER A 102 11.38 -1.22 1.99
N ILE A 103 12.11 -2.06 1.24
CA ILE A 103 12.29 -1.89 -0.20
C ILE A 103 10.94 -1.95 -0.92
N VAL A 104 10.12 -2.96 -0.62
CA VAL A 104 8.78 -3.09 -1.22
C VAL A 104 7.91 -1.89 -0.85
N GLY A 105 7.91 -1.49 0.42
CA GLY A 105 7.15 -0.33 0.90
C GLY A 105 7.55 0.97 0.18
N LEU A 106 8.85 1.25 0.07
CA LEU A 106 9.36 2.43 -0.64
C LEU A 106 9.03 2.39 -2.13
N ALA A 107 9.13 1.22 -2.77
CA ALA A 107 8.74 1.05 -4.16
C ALA A 107 7.25 1.30 -4.38
N LEU A 108 6.38 0.82 -3.48
CA LEU A 108 4.94 1.07 -3.53
C LEU A 108 4.61 2.55 -3.28
N ILE A 109 5.27 3.20 -2.32
CA ILE A 109 5.14 4.65 -2.09
C ILE A 109 5.48 5.41 -3.37
N ALA A 110 6.62 5.09 -4.00
CA ALA A 110 7.04 5.74 -5.24
C ALA A 110 6.02 5.50 -6.37
N LEU A 111 5.57 4.26 -6.57
CA LEU A 111 4.62 3.89 -7.61
C LEU A 111 3.26 4.58 -7.43
N MET A 112 2.69 4.47 -6.23
CA MET A 112 1.36 5.02 -5.91
C MET A 112 1.39 6.54 -5.86
N GLY A 113 2.43 7.13 -5.27
CA GLY A 113 2.64 8.58 -5.21
C GLY A 113 2.80 9.18 -6.60
N PHE A 114 3.64 8.57 -7.45
CA PHE A 114 3.81 9.01 -8.84
C PHE A 114 2.51 8.90 -9.64
N SER A 115 1.77 7.80 -9.47
CA SER A 115 0.48 7.58 -10.15
C SER A 115 -0.57 8.60 -9.73
N TYR A 116 -0.62 8.93 -8.43
CA TYR A 116 -1.51 9.97 -7.91
C TYR A 116 -1.16 11.35 -8.46
N TRP A 117 0.12 11.73 -8.42
CA TRP A 117 0.59 13.03 -8.93
C TRP A 117 0.29 13.19 -10.42
N LYS A 118 0.53 12.15 -11.21
CA LYS A 118 0.22 12.14 -12.64
C LYS A 118 -1.28 12.25 -12.91
N ALA A 119 -2.11 11.56 -12.13
CA ALA A 119 -3.57 11.65 -12.23
C ALA A 119 -4.09 13.04 -11.86
N GLU A 120 -3.51 13.68 -10.85
CA GLU A 120 -3.91 15.02 -10.43
C GLU A 120 -3.55 16.08 -11.48
N ARG A 121 -2.35 15.99 -12.08
CA ARG A 121 -1.97 16.85 -13.21
C ARG A 121 -2.90 16.71 -14.40
N ALA A 122 -3.31 15.48 -14.73
CA ALA A 122 -4.27 15.24 -15.81
C ALA A 122 -5.64 15.89 -15.51
N ARG A 123 -6.13 15.77 -14.28
CA ARG A 123 -7.40 16.42 -13.87
C ARG A 123 -7.30 17.96 -13.93
N GLN A 124 -6.19 18.54 -13.51
CA GLN A 124 -6.00 19.99 -13.52
C GLN A 124 -5.91 20.58 -14.93
N ALA A 125 -5.40 19.82 -15.91
CA ALA A 125 -5.38 20.22 -17.31
C ALA A 125 -6.78 20.27 -17.95
N GLU A 126 -7.76 19.57 -17.36
CA GLU A 126 -9.14 19.52 -17.86
C GLU A 126 -10.05 20.61 -17.24
N CYS A 127 -9.66 21.24 -16.13
CA CYS A 127 -10.44 22.29 -15.48
C CYS A 127 -9.86 23.68 -15.79
N PRO A 128 -10.58 24.58 -16.48
CA PRO A 128 -10.08 25.91 -16.79
C PRO A 128 -9.84 26.74 -15.50
N PRO A 129 -8.87 27.68 -15.51
CA PRO A 129 -8.40 28.39 -14.32
C PRO A 129 -9.44 29.28 -13.62
N THR A 130 -10.65 29.42 -14.16
CA THR A 130 -11.73 30.29 -13.66
C THR A 130 -12.66 29.65 -12.62
N LEU A 131 -12.51 28.35 -12.31
CA LEU A 131 -13.33 27.62 -11.33
C LEU A 131 -12.52 27.15 -10.11
N ARG A 132 -11.52 27.94 -9.68
CA ARG A 132 -10.76 27.72 -8.44
C ARG A 132 -11.28 28.57 -7.29
#